data_AF-A0A4R6T0T4-F1
#
_entry.id   AF-A0A4R6T0T4-F1
#
_cell.length_a   1.000
_cell.length_b   1.000
_cell.length_c   1.000
_cell.angle_alpha   90.00
_cell.angle_beta   90.00
_cell.angle_gamma   90.00
#
_symmetry.space_group_name_H-M   'P 1'
#
loop_
_entity.id
_entity.type
_entity.pdbx_description
1 polymer ?
#
loop_
_entity_poly.entity_id
_entity_poly.type
_entity_poly.pdbx_seq_one_letter_code
_entity_poly.pdbx_strand_id
1 'polypeptide(L)' 'MEEIATFCILFLVYFLGILAIVQLSIRPVRKLVTGNSGNGKHWQTNYLRIILLSFSLSLVTTTIAFLLFP' A
#
# COMPACT_ATOMS: atom_id res chain seq x y z
N MET A 1 -7.28 -17.24 -19.52
CA MET A 1 -7.01 -15.81 -19.82
C MET A 1 -7.96 -14.91 -19.05
N GLU A 2 -9.27 -15.20 -19.06
CA GLU A 2 -10.28 -14.46 -18.28
C GLU A 2 -10.03 -14.46 -16.77
N GLU A 3 -9.72 -15.60 -16.16
CA GLU A 3 -9.49 -15.70 -14.71
C GLU A 3 -8.37 -14.77 -14.21
N ILE A 4 -7.30 -14.65 -14.98
CA ILE A 4 -6.17 -13.76 -14.67
C ILE A 4 -6.60 -12.29 -14.78
N ALA A 5 -7.42 -11.94 -15.77
CA ALA A 5 -7.95 -10.58 -15.92
C ALA A 5 -8.87 -10.22 -14.75
N THR A 6 -9.78 -11.13 -14.37
CA THR A 6 -10.67 -10.97 -13.22
C THR A 6 -9.88 -10.84 -11.92
N PHE A 7 -8.84 -11.66 -11.73
CA PHE A 7 -7.95 -11.55 -10.58
C PHE A 7 -7.25 -10.19 -10.53
N CYS A 8 -6.71 -9.71 -11.65
CA CYS A 8 -6.05 -8.39 -11.71
C CYS A 8 -7.02 -7.25 -11.39
N ILE A 9 -8.25 -7.31 -11.89
CA ILE A 9 -9.28 -6.29 -11.61
C ILE A 9 -9.63 -6.30 -10.13
N LEU A 10 -9.90 -7.47 -9.54
CA LEU A 10 -10.19 -7.61 -8.12
C LEU A 10 -9.02 -7.10 -7.26
N PHE A 11 -7.79 -7.47 -7.61
CA PHE A 11 -6.60 -7.01 -6.94
C PHE A 11 -6.49 -5.49 -6.95
N LEU A 12 -6.70 -4.84 -8.10
CA LEU A 12 -6.62 -3.39 -8.22
C LEU A 12 -7.71 -2.68 -7.40
N VAL A 13 -8.94 -3.19 -7.41
CA VAL A 13 -10.04 -2.62 -6.62
C VAL A 13 -9.73 -2.71 -5.13
N TYR A 14 -9.31 -3.88 -4.65
CA TYR A 14 -8.92 -4.06 -3.25
C TYR A 14 -7.71 -3.19 -2.89
N PHE A 15 -6.70 -3.12 -3.76
CA PHE A 15 -5.52 -2.30 -3.55
C PHE A 15 -5.85 -0.82 -3.42
N LEU A 16 -6.69 -0.28 -4.30
CA LEU A 16 -7.13 1.12 -4.23
C LEU A 16 -7.94 1.42 -2.97
N GLY A 17 -8.87 0.52 -2.59
CA GLY A 17 -9.65 0.68 -1.36
C GLY A 17 -8.78 0.64 -0.10
N ILE A 18 -7.87 -0.32 -0.02
CA ILE A 18 -6.94 -0.47 1.10
C ILE A 18 -5.98 0.72 1.16
N LEU A 19 -5.45 1.18 0.02
CA LEU A 19 -4.63 2.39 -0.05
C LEU A 19 -5.33 3.59 0.57
N ALA A 20 -6.60 3.82 0.23
CA ALA A 20 -7.38 4.94 0.78
C ALA A 20 -7.55 4.81 2.30
N ILE A 21 -7.86 3.61 2.80
CA ILE A 21 -8.02 3.34 4.24
C ILE A 21 -6.70 3.52 4.99
N VAL A 22 -5.60 2.97 4.46
CA VAL A 22 -4.27 3.06 5.09
C VAL A 22 -3.78 4.51 5.07
N GLN A 23 -4.02 5.27 4.00
CA GLN A 23 -3.69 6.70 3.95
C GLN A 23 -4.48 7.50 4.99
N LEU A 24 -5.76 7.17 5.19
CA LEU A 24 -6.60 7.79 6.22
C LEU A 24 -6.11 7.44 7.64
N SER A 25 -5.75 6.18 7.86
CA SER A 25 -5.32 5.65 9.16
C SER A 25 -3.92 6.10 9.58
N ILE A 26 -2.96 6.08 8.64
CA ILE A 26 -1.54 6.31 8.97
C ILE A 26 -1.16 7.79 8.85
N ARG A 27 -1.95 8.63 8.16
CA ARG A 27 -1.72 10.05 7.82
C ARG A 27 -0.25 10.36 7.51
N PRO A 28 0.15 10.69 6.27
CA PRO A 28 1.56 10.84 5.92
C PRO A 28 2.28 11.88 6.82
N VAL A 29 2.98 11.39 7.84
CA VAL A 29 3.74 12.24 8.77
C VAL A 29 5.04 12.61 8.07
N ARG A 30 5.14 13.86 7.63
CA ARG A 30 6.40 14.44 7.14
C ARG A 30 7.28 14.74 8.34
N LYS A 31 8.14 13.80 8.73
CA LYS A 31 9.16 14.07 9.75
C LYS A 31 10.39 14.67 9.08
N LEU A 32 10.78 15.86 9.53
CA LEU A 32 12.07 16.47 9.22
C LEU A 32 13.12 15.72 10.02
N VAL A 33 13.77 14.73 9.41
CA VAL A 33 14.85 13.99 10.05
C VAL A 33 16.15 14.76 9.77
N THR A 34 16.72 15.37 10.80
CA THR A 34 18.06 15.98 10.72
C THR A 34 19.08 14.86 10.66
N GLY A 35 19.68 14.64 9.49
CA GLY A 35 20.78 13.68 9.35
C GLY A 35 21.99 14.12 10.17
N ASN A 36 22.67 13.16 10.81
CA ASN A 36 23.84 13.35 11.67
C ASN A 36 25.11 13.83 10.93
N SER A 37 24.98 14.36 9.71
CA SER A 37 26.10 14.85 8.91
C SER A 37 25.64 16.02 8.03
N GLY A 38 25.80 17.22 8.57
CA GLY A 38 26.17 18.48 7.91
C GLY A 38 25.44 19.03 6.67
N ASN A 39 24.74 18.27 5.81
CA ASN A 39 24.32 18.84 4.52
C ASN A 39 23.12 18.18 3.83
N GLY A 40 22.05 17.87 4.57
CA GLY A 40 20.82 17.43 3.91
C GLY A 40 19.65 17.26 4.86
N LYS A 41 18.75 18.26 4.90
CA LYS A 41 17.40 18.06 5.45
C LYS A 41 16.66 17.12 4.49
N HIS A 42 16.71 15.81 4.73
CA HIS A 42 15.96 14.85 3.92
C HIS A 42 14.56 14.71 4.49
N TRP A 43 13.56 15.06 3.69
CA TRP A 43 12.16 14.82 4.02
C TRP A 43 11.90 13.31 3.91
N GLN A 44 12.11 12.56 5.00
CA GLN A 44 11.66 11.18 5.04
C GLN A 44 10.15 11.15 5.10
N THR A 45 9.56 10.60 4.05
CA THR A 45 8.12 10.38 3.95
C THR A 45 7.84 8.90 4.07
N ASN A 46 6.82 8.53 4.85
CA ASN A 46 6.44 7.13 5.04
C ASN A 46 5.64 6.56 3.85
N TYR A 47 5.66 7.20 2.67
CA TYR A 47 4.89 6.75 1.51
C TYR A 47 5.27 5.33 1.09
N LEU A 48 6.55 4.98 1.09
CA LEU A 48 6.99 3.62 0.74
C LEU A 48 6.42 2.58 1.71
N ARG A 49 6.36 2.90 3.02
CA ARG A 49 5.77 2.02 4.03
C ARG A 49 4.26 1.88 3.84
N ILE A 50 3.57 2.98 3.52
CA ILE A 50 2.12 2.97 3.25
C ILE A 50 1.81 2.11 2.02
N ILE A 51 2.57 2.25 0.94
CA ILE A 51 2.40 1.48 -0.29
C ILE A 51 2.68 0.00 -0.05
N LEU A 52 3.79 -0.34 0.61
CA LEU A 52 4.13 -1.73 0.92
C LEU A 52 3.06 -2.38 1.79
N LEU A 53 2.60 -1.70 2.84
CA LEU A 53 1.58 -2.24 3.74
C LEU A 53 0.26 -2.45 3.01
N SER A 54 -0.14 -1.50 2.16
CA SER A 54 -1.38 -1.60 1.37
C SER A 54 -1.28 -2.73 0.33
N PHE A 55 -0.11 -2.91 -0.30
CA PHE A 55 0.13 -3.97 -1.26
C PHE A 55 0.09 -5.35 -0.60
N SER A 56 0.74 -5.52 0.56
CA SER A 56 0.69 -6.79 1.30
C SER A 56 -0.74 -7.12 1.75
N LEU A 57 -1.48 -6.13 2.25
CA LEU A 57 -2.88 -6.35 2.63
C LEU A 57 -3.73 -6.74 1.43
N SER A 58 -3.62 -6.01 0.31
CA SER A 58 -4.44 -6.25 -0.88
C SER A 58 -4.19 -7.62 -1.48
N LEU A 59 -2.93 -8.07 -1.50
CA LEU A 59 -2.55 -9.38 -2.01
C LEU A 59 -3.17 -10.48 -1.16
N VAL A 60 -3.09 -10.38 0.17
CA VAL A 60 -3.71 -11.34 1.09
C VAL A 60 -5.23 -11.37 0.93
N THR A 61 -5.91 -10.22 0.93
CA THR A 61 -7.37 -10.18 0.76
C THR A 61 -7.82 -10.71 -0.59
N THR A 62 -7.07 -10.42 -1.66
CA THR A 62 -7.43 -10.91 -3.01
C THR A 62 -7.23 -12.42 -3.10
N THR A 63 -6.13 -12.95 -2.55
CA THR A 63 -5.91 -14.41 -2.48
C THR A 63 -7.00 -15.10 -1.67
N ILE A 64 -7.39 -14.55 -0.51
CA ILE A 64 -8.50 -15.11 0.30
C ILE A 64 -9.82 -15.07 -0.47
N ALA A 65 -10.14 -13.95 -1.12
CA ALA A 65 -11.37 -13.80 -1.90
C ALA A 65 -11.41 -14.81 -3.06
N PHE A 66 -10.29 -15.01 -3.76
CA PHE A 66 -10.18 -15.96 -4.86
C PHE A 66 -10.28 -17.42 -4.40
N LEU A 67 -9.85 -17.72 -3.17
CA LEU A 67 -9.99 -19.07 -2.58
C LEU A 67 -11.41 -19.33 -2.04
N LEU A 68 -12.08 -18.30 -1.52
CA LEU A 68 -13.43 -18.42 -0.93
C LEU A 68 -14.55 -18.41 -1.97
N PHE A 69 -14.35 -17.69 -3.08
CA PHE A 69 -15.33 -17.57 -4.15
C PHE A 69 -14.68 -18.05 -5.45
N PRO A 70 -14.73 -19.38 -5.74
CA PRO A 70 -14.27 -19.94 -7.00
C PRO A 70 -15.12 -19.48 -8.18
#